data_AF-A0A246R543-F1
#
_entry.id   AF-A0A246R543-F1
#
_cell.length_a   1.000
_cell.length_b   1.000
_cell.length_c   1.000
_cell.angle_alpha   90.00
_cell.angle_beta   90.00
_cell.angle_gamma   90.00
#
_symmetry.space_group_name_H-M   'P 1'
#
loop_
_entity.id
_entity.type
_entity.pdbx_description
1 polymer ?
#
loop_
_entity_poly.entity_id
_entity_poly.type
_entity_poly.pdbx_seq_one_letter_code
_entity_poly.pdbx_strand_id
1 'polypeptide(L)'
;AAAGLDPAAVATIAAYGSVTGPASAAVRLLGLDPYRVHAVLAALSVDCDATAARAVATADDPPEWLPAPAAPLTDIHAEVHTTWEVRLFAS
;
A
#
# COMPACT_ATOMS: atom_id res chain seq x y z
N ALA A 1 14.47 -16.38 -2.67
CA ALA A 1 13.01 -16.29 -2.84
C ALA A 1 12.63 -16.83 -4.23
N ALA A 2 11.45 -17.43 -4.43
CA ALA A 2 11.07 -18.21 -5.62
C ALA A 2 11.30 -17.54 -7.00
N ALA A 3 11.39 -16.20 -7.04
CA ALA A 3 11.62 -15.41 -8.26
C ALA A 3 13.03 -14.78 -8.38
N GLY A 4 13.96 -15.04 -7.45
CA GLY A 4 15.35 -14.53 -7.52
C GLY A 4 15.53 -13.02 -7.32
N LEU A 5 14.52 -12.32 -6.81
CA LEU A 5 14.58 -10.87 -6.57
C LEU A 5 15.35 -10.52 -5.29
N ASP A 6 16.05 -9.39 -5.33
CA ASP A 6 16.69 -8.75 -4.19
C ASP A 6 15.64 -8.20 -3.20
N PRO A 7 15.85 -8.29 -1.86
CA PRO A 7 14.91 -7.78 -0.86
C PRO A 7 14.53 -6.31 -1.03
N ALA A 8 15.46 -5.44 -1.46
CA ALA A 8 15.15 -4.03 -1.68
C ALA A 8 14.18 -3.86 -2.86
N ALA A 9 14.40 -4.60 -3.95
CA ALA A 9 13.48 -4.59 -5.09
C ALA A 9 12.07 -5.07 -4.68
N VAL A 10 11.98 -6.13 -3.87
CA VAL A 10 10.70 -6.61 -3.36
C VAL A 10 10.02 -5.57 -2.47
N ALA A 11 10.76 -4.95 -1.56
CA ALA A 11 10.25 -3.94 -0.64
C ALA A 11 9.76 -2.67 -1.38
N THR A 12 10.51 -2.20 -2.38
CA THR A 12 10.12 -1.05 -3.21
C THR A 12 8.85 -1.36 -4.00
N ILE A 13 8.76 -2.53 -4.63
CA ILE A 13 7.56 -2.94 -5.38
C ILE A 13 6.35 -3.04 -4.45
N ALA A 14 6.52 -3.60 -3.25
CA ALA A 14 5.44 -3.72 -2.27
C ALA A 14 4.95 -2.33 -1.80
N ALA A 15 5.88 -1.43 -1.44
CA ALA A 15 5.55 -0.07 -1.01
C ALA A 15 4.81 0.71 -2.10
N TYR A 16 5.34 0.71 -3.33
CA TYR A 16 4.70 1.37 -4.47
C TYR A 16 3.35 0.74 -4.85
N GLY A 17 3.25 -0.59 -4.78
CA GLY A 17 2.01 -1.34 -5.01
C GLY A 17 0.89 -0.94 -4.03
N SER A 18 1.25 -0.65 -2.77
CA SER A 18 0.29 -0.27 -1.73
C SER A 18 -0.41 1.07 -2.00
N VAL A 19 0.20 1.99 -2.74
CA VAL A 19 -0.35 3.32 -3.02
C VAL A 19 -0.97 3.45 -4.41
N THR A 20 -0.49 2.68 -5.39
CA THR A 20 -0.96 2.78 -6.79
C THR A 20 -2.36 2.21 -7.00
N GLY A 21 -2.71 1.12 -6.32
CA GLY A 21 -4.06 0.55 -6.35
C GLY A 21 -5.12 1.56 -5.88
N PRO A 22 -5.02 2.08 -4.64
CA PRO A 22 -5.91 3.11 -4.12
C PRO A 22 -5.94 4.38 -4.96
N ALA A 23 -4.80 4.87 -5.45
CA ALA A 23 -4.74 6.04 -6.32
C ALA A 23 -5.55 5.85 -7.61
N SER A 24 -5.42 4.67 -8.24
CA SER A 24 -6.17 4.32 -9.44
C SER A 24 -7.67 4.15 -9.15
N ALA A 25 -8.04 3.63 -7.99
CA ALA A 25 -9.43 3.55 -7.56
C ALA A 25 -10.02 4.95 -7.32
N ALA A 26 -9.29 5.86 -6.67
CA ALA A 26 -9.73 7.21 -6.39
C ALA A 26 -10.06 8.00 -7.66
N VAL A 27 -9.26 7.88 -8.72
CA VAL A 27 -9.56 8.47 -10.04
C VAL A 27 -10.92 7.99 -10.55
N ARG A 28 -11.19 6.69 -10.49
CA ARG A 28 -12.39 6.07 -11.05
C ARG A 28 -13.65 6.30 -10.21
N LEU A 29 -13.52 6.26 -8.89
CA LEU A 29 -14.65 6.34 -7.96
C LEU A 29 -15.01 7.77 -7.58
N LEU A 30 -14.01 8.66 -7.48
CA LEU A 30 -14.20 10.04 -7.04
C LEU A 30 -14.07 11.06 -8.18
N GLY A 31 -13.76 10.61 -9.39
CA GLY A 31 -13.60 11.48 -10.56
C GLY A 31 -12.41 12.45 -10.45
N LEU A 32 -11.34 12.03 -9.77
CA LEU A 32 -10.15 12.89 -9.59
C LEU A 32 -9.40 13.10 -10.91
N ASP A 33 -8.75 14.26 -11.02
CA ASP A 33 -7.84 14.56 -12.13
C ASP A 33 -6.64 13.58 -12.12
N PRO A 34 -6.46 12.75 -13.17
CA PRO A 34 -5.40 11.76 -13.22
C PRO A 34 -4.00 12.38 -13.16
N TYR A 35 -3.80 13.60 -13.69
CA TYR A 35 -2.50 14.27 -13.65
C TYR A 35 -2.14 14.72 -12.24
N ARG A 36 -3.12 15.21 -11.48
CA ARG A 36 -2.92 15.58 -10.07
C ARG A 36 -2.64 14.35 -9.21
N VAL A 37 -3.33 13.24 -9.46
CA VAL A 37 -3.05 11.97 -8.76
C VAL A 37 -1.64 11.46 -9.08
N HIS A 38 -1.18 11.58 -10.32
CA HIS A 38 0.21 11.23 -10.67
C HIS A 38 1.23 12.14 -9.99
N ALA A 39 0.94 13.44 -9.85
CA ALA A 39 1.82 14.36 -9.11
C ALA A 39 1.93 13.94 -7.63
N VAL A 40 0.83 13.50 -7.01
CA VAL A 40 0.84 12.97 -5.64
C VAL A 40 1.64 11.67 -5.55
N LEU A 41 1.47 10.74 -6.50
CA LEU A 41 2.26 9.49 -6.54
C LEU A 41 3.76 9.77 -6.71
N ALA A 42 4.13 10.74 -7.56
CA ALA A 42 5.51 11.15 -7.72
C ALA A 42 6.08 11.73 -6.41
N ALA A 43 5.29 12.51 -5.67
CA ALA A 43 5.71 13.02 -4.35
C ALA A 43 5.86 11.91 -3.30
N LEU A 44 4.99 10.89 -3.31
CA LEU A 44 5.04 9.73 -2.41
C LEU A 44 6.20 8.78 -2.69
N SER A 45 6.94 8.94 -3.80
CA SER A 45 8.08 8.08 -4.13
C SER A 45 9.15 8.08 -3.01
N VAL A 46 9.40 9.24 -2.40
CA VAL A 46 10.36 9.38 -1.29
C VAL A 46 9.91 8.58 -0.07
N ASP A 47 8.61 8.60 0.25
CA ASP A 47 8.05 7.82 1.37
C ASP A 47 8.04 6.32 1.07
N CYS A 48 7.86 5.92 -0.19
CA CYS A 48 7.98 4.54 -0.64
C CYS A 48 9.41 4.04 -0.45
N ASP A 49 10.42 4.82 -0.86
CA ASP A 49 11.83 4.50 -0.69
C ASP A 49 12.21 4.39 0.79
N ALA A 50 11.76 5.33 1.62
CA ALA A 50 11.99 5.29 3.06
C ALA A 50 11.32 4.06 3.72
N THR A 51 10.12 3.68 3.27
CA THR A 51 9.42 2.50 3.77
C THR A 51 10.12 1.21 3.34
N ALA A 52 10.58 1.13 2.09
CA ALA A 52 11.35 0.00 1.59
C ALA A 52 12.67 -0.17 2.35
N ALA A 53 13.40 0.93 2.59
CA ALA A 53 14.64 0.90 3.36
C ALA A 53 14.44 0.39 4.79
N ARG A 54 13.36 0.83 5.47
CA ARG A 54 13.01 0.32 6.80
C ARG A 54 12.68 -1.18 6.78
N ALA A 55 11.89 -1.61 5.80
CA ALA A 55 11.51 -3.02 5.65
C ALA A 55 12.74 -3.92 5.43
N VAL A 56 13.71 -3.48 4.63
CA VAL A 56 14.99 -4.20 4.43
C VAL A 56 15.80 -4.24 5.72
N ALA A 57 15.88 -3.11 6.44
CA ALA A 57 16.67 -3.01 7.67
C ALA A 57 16.16 -3.94 8.79
N THR A 58 14.88 -4.29 8.80
CA THR A 58 14.25 -5.17 9.79
C THR A 58 13.88 -6.54 9.23
N ALA A 59 14.38 -6.91 8.04
CA ALA A 59 13.95 -8.13 7.35
C ALA A 59 14.34 -9.42 8.08
N ASP A 60 15.44 -9.38 8.84
CA ASP A 60 15.97 -10.51 9.61
C ASP A 60 15.55 -10.46 11.09
N ASP A 61 14.78 -9.44 11.50
CA ASP A 61 14.27 -9.34 12.86
C ASP A 61 13.19 -10.40 13.13
N PRO A 62 12.96 -10.78 14.40
CA PRO A 62 11.88 -11.69 14.77
C PRO A 62 10.51 -11.18 14.26
N PRO A 63 9.69 -12.02 13.59
CA PRO A 63 8.41 -11.61 13.04
C PRO A 63 7.44 -11.00 14.06
N GLU A 64 7.54 -11.39 15.33
CA GLU A 64 6.78 -10.81 16.43
C GLU A 64 7.10 -9.34 16.71
N TRP A 65 8.18 -8.80 16.15
CA TRP A 65 8.57 -7.38 16.27
C TRP A 65 8.11 -6.53 15.09
N LEU A 66 7.49 -7.14 14.08
CA LEU A 66 6.90 -6.38 12.98
C LEU A 66 5.89 -5.38 13.56
N PRO A 67 5.90 -4.11 13.10
CA PRO A 67 4.93 -3.12 13.53
C PRO A 67 3.56 -3.47 12.94
N ALA A 68 2.88 -4.43 13.57
CA ALA A 68 1.49 -4.77 13.30
C ALA A 68 0.56 -4.37 14.46
N PRO A 69 0.60 -3.14 14.99
CA PRO A 69 -0.28 -2.73 16.08
C PRO A 69 -1.68 -2.37 15.56
N ALA A 70 -2.29 -3.24 14.74
CA ALA A 70 -3.56 -2.99 14.04
C ALA A 70 -3.56 -1.72 13.16
N ALA A 71 -4.54 -1.62 12.26
CA ALA A 71 -4.79 -0.40 11.50
C ALA A 71 -6.26 -0.05 11.69
N PRO A 72 -6.65 0.47 12.88
CA PRO A 72 -8.04 0.43 13.34
C PRO A 72 -9.03 1.06 12.36
N LEU A 73 -8.64 2.15 11.69
CA LEU A 73 -9.49 2.81 10.70
C LEU A 73 -9.69 1.95 9.45
N THR A 74 -8.63 1.35 8.90
CA THR A 74 -8.76 0.49 7.73
C THR A 74 -9.47 -0.82 8.07
N ASP A 75 -9.27 -1.34 9.29
CA ASP A 75 -9.97 -2.53 9.78
C ASP A 75 -11.48 -2.28 9.86
N ILE A 76 -11.89 -1.15 10.45
CA ILE A 76 -13.30 -0.75 10.49
C ILE A 76 -13.86 -0.54 9.08
N HIS A 77 -13.12 0.10 8.18
CA HIS A 77 -13.58 0.31 6.81
C HIS A 77 -13.72 -1.00 6.02
N ALA A 78 -12.88 -2.00 6.29
CA ALA A 78 -13.01 -3.34 5.70
C ALA A 78 -14.28 -4.06 6.17
N GLU A 79 -14.62 -3.96 7.46
CA GLU A 79 -15.88 -4.49 8.01
C GLU A 79 -17.09 -3.78 7.38
N VAL A 80 -17.05 -2.45 7.29
CA VAL A 80 -18.10 -1.66 6.63
C VAL A 80 -18.25 -2.09 5.17
N HIS A 81 -17.14 -2.21 4.43
CA HIS A 81 -17.16 -2.63 3.03
C HIS A 81 -17.80 -4.02 2.87
N THR A 82 -17.50 -4.96 3.76
CA THR A 82 -18.08 -6.33 3.74
C THR A 82 -19.61 -6.31 3.83
N THR A 83 -20.19 -5.35 4.58
CA THR A 83 -21.63 -5.21 4.74
C THR A 83 -22.32 -4.35 3.67
N TRP A 84 -21.56 -3.70 2.77
CA TRP A 84 -22.13 -2.80 1.76
C TRP A 84 -22.85 -3.60 0.67
N GLU A 85 -24.14 -3.29 0.42
CA GLU A 85 -24.97 -3.99 -0.57
C GLU A 85 -24.49 -3.88 -2.03
N VAL A 86 -23.85 -2.77 -2.41
CA VAL A 86 -23.34 -2.53 -3.77
C VAL A 86 -21.83 -2.34 -3.72
N ARG A 87 -21.09 -3.40 -4.06
CA ARG A 87 -19.62 -3.41 -4.07
C ARG A 87 -19.08 -3.42 -5.49
N LEU A 88 -18.13 -2.53 -5.76
CA LEU A 88 -17.37 -2.50 -7.01
C LEU A 88 -16.02 -3.23 -6.90
N PHE A 89 -15.59 -3.52 -5.67
CA PHE A 89 -14.35 -4.23 -5.35
C PHE A 89 -14.63 -5.40 -4.41
N ALA A 90 -13.72 -6.37 -4.38
CA ALA A 90 -13.81 -7.50 -3.45
C ALA A 90 -13.46 -7.10 -1.99
N SER A 91 -12.75 -5.98 -1.81
CA SER A 91 -12.27 -5.42 -0.54
C SER A 91 -12.20 -3.89 -0.61
#